data_AF-A0A821WQ88-F1
#
_entry.id   AF-A0A821WQ88-F1
#
_cell.length_a   1.000
_cell.length_b   1.000
_cell.length_c   1.000
_cell.angle_alpha   90.00
_cell.angle_beta   90.00
_cell.angle_gamma   90.00
#
_symmetry.space_group_name_H-M   'P 1'
#
loop_
_entity.id
_entity.type
_entity.pdbx_description
1 polymer ?
#
loop_
_entity_poly.entity_id
_entity_poly.type
_entity_poly.pdbx_seq_one_letter_code
_entity_poly.pdbx_strand_id
1 'polypeptide(L)' 'MHNLLGYGRWDYVMVYLDDILIFSRSFNKHKQHLNEILSILAKANFQVNPDKCSIAVQEIDFLSHRIN' A
#
# COMPACT_ATOMS: atom_id res chain seq x y z
N MET A 1 15.22 -1.26 4.56
CA MET A 1 13.93 -1.22 3.82
C MET A 1 14.08 -1.23 2.30
N HIS A 2 15.20 -0.74 1.73
CA HIS A 2 15.41 -0.74 0.26
C HIS A 2 15.51 -2.12 -0.43
N ASN A 3 15.70 -3.20 0.34
CA ASN A 3 15.92 -4.57 -0.19
C ASN A 3 14.79 -5.57 0.15
N LEU A 4 13.73 -5.12 0.84
CA LEU A 4 12.64 -6.00 1.29
C LEU A 4 11.52 -6.12 0.23
N LEU A 5 11.45 -5.16 -0.69
CA LEU A 5 10.51 -5.11 -1.81
C LEU A 5 11.26 -5.36 -3.13
N GLY A 6 12.05 -6.43 -3.17
CA GLY A 6 12.87 -6.78 -4.33
C GLY A 6 12.06 -6.84 -5.63
N TYR A 7 12.34 -5.90 -6.54
CA TYR A 7 12.05 -5.94 -7.98
C TYR A 7 10.61 -6.28 -8.45
N GLY A 8 9.60 -6.18 -7.57
CA GLY A 8 8.21 -6.50 -7.88
C GLY A 8 7.27 -5.30 -7.82
N ARG A 9 6.96 -4.74 -8.99
CA ARG A 9 5.72 -4.02 -9.36
C ARG A 9 5.49 -2.62 -8.75
N TRP A 10 5.94 -1.63 -9.51
CA TRP A 10 5.54 -0.22 -9.41
C TRP A 10 4.15 0.08 -10.02
N ASP A 11 3.43 -0.94 -10.53
CA ASP A 11 2.18 -0.74 -11.29
C ASP A 11 0.95 -0.38 -10.42
N TYR A 12 0.99 -0.69 -9.11
CA TYR A 12 -0.16 -0.54 -8.21
C TYR A 12 0.20 -0.25 -6.74
N VAL A 13 1.48 -0.07 -6.42
CA VAL A 13 1.93 0.28 -5.08
C VAL A 13 3.05 1.31 -5.17
N MET A 14 2.99 2.31 -4.29
CA MET A 14 4.03 3.32 -4.09
C MET A 14 4.39 3.31 -2.61
N VAL A 15 5.69 3.29 -2.32
CA VAL A 15 6.20 3.28 -0.94
C VAL A 15 7.09 4.50 -0.75
N TYR A 16 6.81 5.25 0.30
CA TYR A 16 7.58 6.42 0.70
C TYR A 16 7.85 6.37 2.20
N LEU A 17 9.10 6.04 2.57
CA LEU A 17 9.51 5.84 3.96
C LEU A 17 8.60 4.84 4.69
N ASP A 18 7.73 5.34 5.57
CA ASP A 18 6.79 4.56 6.38
C ASP A 18 5.39 4.49 5.76
N ASP A 19 5.12 5.28 4.72
CA ASP A 19 3.82 5.35 4.06
C ASP A 19 3.77 4.44 2.83
N ILE A 20 2.71 3.62 2.74
CA ILE A 20 2.47 2.69 1.63
C ILE A 20 1.13 3.06 1.01
N LEU A 21 1.18 3.46 -0.25
CA LEU A 21 0.02 3.76 -1.08
C LEU A 21 -0.24 2.59 -2.03
N ILE A 22 -1.46 2.05 -2.01
CA ILE A 22 -1.90 0.97 -2.91
C ILE A 22 -3.04 1.52 -3.77
N PHE A 23 -2.96 1.38 -5.08
CA PHE A 23 -3.97 1.90 -6.01
C PHE A 23 -4.32 0.87 -7.09
N SER A 24 -5.60 0.80 -7.47
CA SER A 24 -6.07 -0.17 -8.46
C SER A 24 -7.27 0.37 -9.23
N ARG A 25 -7.38 0.03 -10.52
CA ARG A 25 -8.53 0.44 -11.36
C ARG A 25 -9.87 -0.23 -11.03
N SER A 26 -9.86 -1.25 -10.17
CA SER A 26 -11.07 -1.99 -9.76
C SER A 26 -10.92 -2.46 -8.33
N PHE A 27 -12.02 -2.44 -7.57
CA PHE A 27 -12.07 -2.90 -6.19
C PHE A 27 -11.64 -4.37 -6.03
N ASN A 28 -11.97 -5.24 -6.99
CA ASN A 28 -11.58 -6.65 -6.90
C ASN A 28 -10.05 -6.83 -6.99
N LYS A 29 -9.41 -6.10 -7.92
CA LYS A 29 -7.95 -6.04 -8.01
C LYS A 29 -7.34 -5.37 -6.77
N HIS A 30 -7.97 -4.32 -6.25
CA HIS A 30 -7.53 -3.64 -5.04
C HIS A 30 -7.45 -4.60 -3.84
N LYS A 31 -8.49 -5.43 -3.63
CA LYS A 31 -8.48 -6.46 -2.59
C LYS A 31 -7.34 -7.46 -2.76
N GLN A 32 -7.07 -7.90 -3.99
CA GLN A 32 -5.95 -8.81 -4.26
C GLN A 32 -4.60 -8.16 -3.94
N HIS A 33 -4.38 -6.93 -4.38
CA HIS A 33 -3.13 -6.19 -4.11
C HIS A 33 -2.95 -5.90 -2.61
N LEU A 34 -4.02 -5.50 -1.92
CA LEU A 34 -3.99 -5.25 -0.48
C LEU A 34 -3.57 -6.51 0.29
N ASN A 35 -4.16 -7.66 -0.02
CA ASN A 35 -3.80 -8.93 0.61
C ASN A 35 -2.35 -9.32 0.36
N GLU A 36 -1.84 -9.10 -0.86
CA GLU A 36 -0.45 -9.38 -1.22
C GLU A 36 0.52 -8.53 -0.38
N ILE A 37 0.29 -7.20 -0.33
CA ILE A 37 1.14 -6.27 0.41
C ILE A 37 1.07 -6.53 1.92
N LEU A 38 -0.12 -6.72 2.49
CA LEU A 38 -0.27 -7.05 3.91
C LEU A 38 0.42 -8.37 4.27
N SER A 39 0.38 -9.36 3.38
CA SER A 39 1.10 -10.63 3.58
C SER A 39 2.62 -10.45 3.57
N ILE A 40 3.14 -9.57 2.71
CA ILE A 40 4.56 -9.23 2.66
C ILE A 40 4.99 -8.50 3.94
N LEU A 41 4.21 -7.50 4.36
CA LEU A 41 4.45 -6.75 5.60
C LEU A 41 4.44 -7.66 6.82
N ALA A 42 3.46 -8.58 6.90
CA ALA A 42 3.37 -9.56 7.97
C ALA A 42 4.59 -10.49 8.00
N LYS A 43 5.04 -11.00 6.84
CA LYS A 43 6.26 -11.84 6.74
C LYS A 43 7.53 -11.08 7.14
N ALA A 44 7.57 -9.79 6.89
CA ALA A 44 8.68 -8.92 7.25
C ALA A 44 8.59 -8.37 8.69
N ASN A 45 7.60 -8.83 9.47
CA ASN A 45 7.39 -8.43 10.86
C ASN A 45 7.09 -6.92 11.04
N PHE A 46 6.53 -6.27 10.02
CA PHE A 46 6.04 -4.90 10.11
C PHE A 46 4.64 -4.88 10.73
N GLN A 47 4.42 -3.95 11.67
CA GLN A 47 3.11 -3.69 12.24
C GLN A 47 2.46 -2.53 11.50
N VAL A 48 1.24 -2.75 11.02
CA VAL A 48 0.41 -1.73 10.40
C VAL A 48 -0.50 -1.14 11.47
N ASN A 49 -0.60 0.20 11.53
CA ASN A 49 -1.51 0.87 12.45
C ASN A 49 -2.88 1.08 11.76
N PRO A 50 -3.92 0.32 12.13
CA PRO A 50 -5.23 0.42 11.47
C PRO A 50 -5.88 1.79 11.64
N ASP A 51 -5.64 2.50 12.76
CA ASP A 51 -6.22 3.83 13.01
C ASP A 51 -5.66 4.89 12.05
N LYS A 52 -4.49 4.64 11.46
CA LYS A 52 -3.85 5.51 10.47
C LYS A 52 -4.04 5.03 9.03
N CYS A 53 -4.68 3.88 8.82
CA CYS A 53 -4.90 3.33 7.49
C CYS A 53 -6.24 3.78 6.90
N SER A 54 -6.18 4.45 5.76
CA SER A 54 -7.36 4.67 4.91
C SER A 54 -7.44 3.57 3.86
N ILE A 55 -8.45 2.70 3.95
CA ILE A 55 -8.58 1.52 3.08
C ILE A 55 -9.77 1.70 2.13
N ALA A 56 -9.59 1.35 0.86
CA ALA A 56 -10.63 1.33 -0.17
C ALA A 56 -11.39 2.66 -0.34
N VAL A 57 -10.69 3.78 -0.15
CA VAL A 57 -11.20 5.12 -0.41
C VAL A 57 -10.99 5.50 -1.88
N GLN A 58 -11.84 6.38 -2.41
CA GLN A 58 -11.69 6.91 -3.79
C GLN A 58 -10.63 8.00 -3.86
N GLU A 59 -10.41 8.73 -2.76
CA GLU A 59 -9.37 9.75 -2.64
C GLU A 59 -8.63 9.57 -1.32
N ILE A 60 -7.32 9.84 -1.31
CA ILE A 60 -6.50 9.80 -0.11
C ILE A 60 -5.45 10.90 -0.14
N ASP A 61 -5.19 11.51 1.01
CA ASP A 61 -4.06 12.40 1.19
C ASP A 61 -2.79 11.58 1.42
N PHE A 62 -1.83 11.70 0.51
CA PHE A 62 -0.52 11.06 0.59
C PHE A 62 0.56 12.14 0.50
N LEU A 63 1.39 12.28 1.54
CA LEU A 63 2.45 13.29 1.62
C LEU A 63 1.97 14.74 1.38
N SER A 64 0.80 15.10 1.92
CA SER A 64 0.15 16.40 1.69
C SER A 64 -0.27 16.65 0.23
N HIS A 65 -0.33 15.61 -0.60
CA HIS A 65 -0.92 15.64 -1.93
C HIS A 65 -2.20 14.80 -1.94
N ARG A 66 -3.29 15.38 -2.45
CA ARG A 66 -4.54 14.64 -2.64
C ARG A 66 -4.45 13.80 -3.91
N ILE A 67 -4.59 12.48 -3.75
CA ILE A 67 -4.63 11.52 -4.85
C ILE A 67 -6.09 11.19 -5.14
N ASN A 68 -6.50 11.31 -6.41
CA ASN A 68 -7.81 10.93 -6.97
C ASN A 68 -7.62 9.92 -8.11
#